data_AF-A0A7S3ZEF0-F1
#
_entry.id   AF-A0A7S3ZEF0-F1
#
_cell.length_a   1.000
_cell.length_b   1.000
_cell.length_c   1.000
_cell.angle_alpha   90.00
_cell.angle_beta   90.00
_cell.angle_gamma   90.00
#
_symmetry.space_group_name_H-M   'P 1'
#
loop_
_entity.id
_entity.type
_entity.pdbx_description
1 polymer ?
#
loop_
_entity_poly.entity_id
_entity_poly.type
_entity_poly.pdbx_seq_one_letter_code
_entity_poly.pdbx_strand_id
1 'polypeptide(L)'
;NTKKINYFSILLTNILDNLNGAFPNYSNFNFIETNIIDILINKKYYLKAKSFLNLLKVKIARLSRDFIQLIKASDSLYRCKIILKTYYGILFKKIKQQKNLFKYLKKIHSILSNFPK
;
A
#
# COMPACT_ATOMS: atom_id res chain seq x y z
N ASN A 1 -0.32 -9.58 -22.37
CA ASN A 1 -0.01 -8.34 -21.62
C ASN A 1 -0.99 -8.06 -20.48
N THR A 2 -2.29 -8.25 -20.67
CA THR A 2 -3.31 -8.15 -19.60
C THR A 2 -3.00 -9.04 -18.37
N LYS A 3 -2.59 -10.30 -18.59
CA LYS A 3 -2.18 -11.22 -17.52
C LYS A 3 -1.05 -10.65 -16.64
N LYS A 4 -0.09 -9.92 -17.24
CA LYS A 4 1.06 -9.33 -16.53
C LYS A 4 0.62 -8.21 -15.59
N ILE A 5 -0.33 -7.39 -16.02
CA ILE A 5 -0.93 -6.32 -15.18
C ILE A 5 -1.71 -6.93 -14.02
N ASN A 6 -2.56 -7.92 -14.30
CA ASN A 6 -3.36 -8.60 -13.27
C ASN A 6 -2.48 -9.27 -12.22
N TYR A 7 -1.52 -10.09 -12.66
CA TYR A 7 -0.60 -10.78 -11.76
C TYR A 7 0.12 -9.80 -10.83
N PHE A 8 0.67 -8.73 -11.40
CA PHE A 8 1.40 -7.74 -10.63
C PHE A 8 0.50 -6.96 -9.67
N SER A 9 -0.72 -6.60 -10.10
CA SER A 9 -1.71 -5.95 -9.24
C SER A 9 -2.04 -6.85 -8.04
N ILE A 10 -2.35 -8.13 -8.27
CA ILE A 10 -2.70 -9.09 -7.21
C ILE A 10 -1.53 -9.30 -6.24
N LEU A 11 -0.32 -9.48 -6.76
CA LEU A 11 0.87 -9.62 -5.95
C LEU A 11 1.05 -8.43 -5.01
N LEU A 12 0.88 -7.21 -5.53
CA LEU A 12 1.06 -5.99 -4.75
C LEU A 12 -0.06 -5.78 -3.73
N THR A 13 -1.31 -6.13 -4.06
CA THR A 13 -2.41 -6.08 -3.09
C THR A 13 -2.19 -7.07 -1.95
N ASN A 14 -1.70 -8.28 -2.23
CA ASN A 14 -1.41 -9.29 -1.21
C ASN A 14 -0.30 -8.82 -0.25
N ILE A 15 0.77 -8.21 -0.79
CA ILE A 15 1.84 -7.63 0.05
C ILE A 15 1.27 -6.54 0.98
N LEU A 16 0.40 -5.68 0.47
CA LEU A 16 -0.21 -4.62 1.27
C LEU A 16 -1.17 -5.16 2.33
N ASP A 17 -1.92 -6.21 2.02
CA ASP A 17 -2.81 -6.86 2.98
C ASP A 17 -2.02 -7.55 4.10
N ASN A 18 -0.92 -8.22 3.78
CA ASN A 18 0.01 -8.77 4.78
C ASN A 18 0.60 -7.66 5.67
N LEU A 19 1.02 -6.54 5.07
CA LEU A 19 1.51 -5.39 5.82
C LEU A 19 0.44 -4.81 6.74
N ASN A 20 -0.81 -4.68 6.27
CA ASN A 20 -1.91 -4.15 7.08
C ASN A 20 -2.24 -5.09 8.26
N GLY A 21 -2.14 -6.41 8.06
CA GLY A 21 -2.33 -7.41 9.12
C GLY A 21 -1.26 -7.37 10.22
N ALA A 22 -0.04 -6.95 9.89
CA ALA A 22 1.04 -6.82 10.88
C ALA A 22 0.84 -5.66 11.88
N PHE A 23 -0.13 -4.77 11.64
CA PHE A 23 -0.37 -3.59 12.46
C PHE A 23 -1.69 -3.71 13.24
N PRO A 24 -1.64 -3.74 14.59
CA PRO A 24 -2.84 -3.86 15.42
C PRO A 24 -3.79 -2.66 15.24
N ASN A 25 -5.08 -2.83 15.55
CA ASN A 25 -5.99 -1.70 15.66
C ASN A 25 -5.79 -1.02 17.01
N TYR A 26 -5.93 0.31 17.05
CA TYR A 26 -5.85 1.07 18.30
C TYR A 26 -6.87 0.63 19.35
N SER A 27 -8.02 0.11 18.91
CA SER A 27 -9.09 -0.41 19.77
C SER A 27 -8.70 -1.65 20.58
N ASN A 28 -7.62 -2.34 20.20
CA ASN A 28 -7.28 -3.64 20.78
C ASN A 28 -6.23 -3.52 21.90
N PHE A 29 -5.76 -2.32 22.21
CA PHE A 29 -4.79 -2.09 23.29
C PHE A 29 -5.50 -1.81 24.60
N ASN A 30 -4.92 -2.29 25.70
CA ASN A 30 -5.39 -1.97 27.05
C ASN A 30 -5.15 -0.49 27.39
N PHE A 31 -5.90 0.07 28.34
CA PHE A 31 -5.80 1.49 28.73
C PHE A 31 -4.34 1.97 28.95
N ILE A 32 -3.53 1.17 29.65
CA ILE A 32 -2.12 1.45 29.95
C ILE A 32 -1.27 1.48 28.67
N GLU A 33 -1.43 0.47 27.81
CA GLU A 33 -0.73 0.37 26.52
C GLU A 33 -1.11 1.54 25.61
N THR A 34 -2.39 1.92 25.55
CA THR A 34 -2.82 3.11 24.80
C THR A 34 -2.17 4.38 25.30
N ASN A 35 -2.04 4.58 26.61
CA ASN A 35 -1.40 5.79 27.14
C ASN A 35 0.08 5.85 26.78
N ILE A 36 0.80 4.73 26.85
CA ILE A 36 2.22 4.65 26.46
C ILE A 36 2.37 4.86 24.94
N ILE A 37 1.50 4.22 24.15
CA ILE A 37 1.49 4.36 22.69
C ILE A 37 1.12 5.79 22.28
N ASP A 38 0.16 6.45 22.92
CA ASP A 38 -0.25 7.82 22.55
C ASP A 38 0.85 8.85 22.86
N ILE A 39 1.68 8.62 23.88
CA ILE A 39 2.87 9.43 24.18
C ILE A 39 3.97 9.19 23.12
N LEU A 40 4.19 7.93 22.72
CA LEU A 40 5.30 7.55 21.82
C LEU A 40 4.95 7.67 20.31
N ILE A 41 3.67 7.54 19.98
CA ILE A 41 3.13 7.43 18.63
C ILE A 41 1.98 8.43 18.51
N ASN A 42 2.15 9.42 17.62
CA ASN A 42 1.05 10.31 17.27
C ASN A 42 -0.10 9.52 16.62
N LYS A 43 -1.17 9.27 17.40
CA LYS A 43 -2.38 8.54 17.01
C LYS A 43 -2.97 8.98 15.68
N LYS A 44 -3.08 10.30 15.47
CA LYS A 44 -3.63 10.87 14.23
C LYS A 44 -2.76 10.47 13.04
N TYR A 45 -1.45 10.50 13.19
CA TYR A 45 -0.52 10.18 12.13
C TYR A 45 -0.47 8.68 11.82
N TYR A 46 -0.59 7.82 12.83
CA TYR A 46 -0.76 6.37 12.65
C TYR A 46 -2.05 6.03 11.89
N LEU A 47 -3.19 6.57 12.32
CA LEU A 47 -4.47 6.32 11.63
C LEU A 47 -4.42 6.81 10.18
N LYS A 48 -3.73 7.93 9.92
CA LYS A 48 -3.48 8.43 8.56
C LYS A 48 -2.60 7.47 7.75
N ALA A 49 -1.55 6.91 8.33
CA ALA A 49 -0.68 5.95 7.66
C ALA A 49 -1.40 4.62 7.35
N LYS A 50 -2.23 4.13 8.27
CA LYS A 50 -3.03 2.91 8.08
C LYS A 50 -4.13 3.09 7.03
N SER A 51 -4.88 4.19 7.10
CA SER A 51 -5.89 4.51 6.08
C SER A 51 -5.26 4.71 4.70
N PHE A 52 -4.05 5.27 4.64
CA PHE A 52 -3.28 5.38 3.42
C PHE A 52 -3.00 4.02 2.74
N LEU A 53 -2.64 2.96 3.49
CA LEU A 53 -2.43 1.62 2.92
C LEU A 53 -3.68 1.12 2.19
N ASN A 54 -4.85 1.28 2.82
CA ASN A 54 -6.14 0.91 2.24
C ASN A 54 -6.45 1.73 0.99
N LEU A 55 -6.22 3.04 1.02
CA LEU A 55 -6.40 3.91 -0.14
C LEU A 55 -5.46 3.54 -1.29
N LEU A 56 -4.21 3.17 -0.99
CA LEU A 56 -3.23 2.75 -1.99
C LEU A 56 -3.67 1.44 -2.67
N LYS A 57 -4.25 0.49 -1.92
CA LYS A 57 -4.85 -0.74 -2.48
C LYS A 57 -5.95 -0.42 -3.51
N VAL A 58 -6.88 0.45 -3.13
CA VAL A 58 -7.98 0.89 -4.03
C VAL A 58 -7.43 1.59 -5.27
N LYS A 59 -6.41 2.46 -5.10
CA LYS A 59 -5.77 3.17 -6.22
C LYS A 59 -5.08 2.21 -7.21
N ILE A 60 -4.42 1.15 -6.72
CA ILE A 60 -3.80 0.13 -7.59
C ILE A 60 -4.88 -0.62 -8.37
N ALA A 61 -5.94 -1.06 -7.68
CA ALA A 61 -7.03 -1.81 -8.32
C ALA A 61 -7.79 -0.99 -9.38
N ARG A 62 -7.92 0.33 -9.19
CA ARG A 62 -8.48 1.23 -10.21
C ARG A 62 -7.54 1.37 -11.40
N LEU A 63 -6.26 1.68 -11.15
CA LEU A 63 -5.26 1.79 -12.21
C LEU A 63 -5.16 0.51 -13.04
N SER A 64 -5.13 -0.67 -12.43
CA SER A 64 -5.02 -1.92 -13.18
C SER A 64 -6.21 -2.11 -14.11
N ARG A 65 -7.44 -1.83 -13.65
CA ARG A 65 -8.66 -1.88 -14.48
C ARG A 65 -8.59 -0.95 -15.68
N ASP A 66 -8.24 0.31 -15.46
CA ASP A 66 -8.15 1.32 -16.53
C ASP A 66 -7.14 0.90 -17.61
N PHE A 67 -5.96 0.45 -17.18
CA PHE A 67 -4.91 0.01 -18.12
C PHE A 67 -5.23 -1.32 -18.82
N ILE A 68 -6.00 -2.22 -18.20
CA ILE A 68 -6.49 -3.43 -18.87
C ILE A 68 -7.47 -3.07 -19.98
N GLN A 69 -8.36 -2.10 -19.75
CA GLN A 69 -9.30 -1.63 -20.77
C GLN A 69 -8.55 -0.98 -21.93
N LEU A 70 -7.52 -0.17 -21.66
CA LEU A 70 -6.65 0.42 -22.69
C LEU A 70 -5.91 -0.64 -23.52
N ILE A 71 -5.42 -1.72 -22.89
CA ILE A 71 -4.76 -2.82 -23.63
C ILE A 71 -5.76 -3.57 -24.51
N LYS A 72 -7.00 -3.77 -24.06
CA LYS A 72 -8.03 -4.44 -24.86
C LYS A 72 -8.42 -3.65 -26.11
N ALA A 73 -8.40 -2.32 -26.03
CA ALA A 73 -8.72 -1.42 -27.14
C ALA A 73 -7.52 -1.11 -28.06
N SER A 74 -6.36 -1.74 -27.85
CA SER A 74 -5.14 -1.45 -28.60
C SER A 74 -5.00 -2.36 -29.82
N ASP A 75 -4.82 -1.78 -31.00
CA ASP A 75 -4.72 -2.53 -32.27
C ASP A 75 -3.33 -3.15 -32.54
N SER A 76 -2.27 -2.68 -31.87
CA SER A 76 -0.90 -3.14 -32.15
C SER A 76 -0.13 -3.61 -30.92
N LEU A 77 0.79 -4.54 -31.14
CA LEU A 77 1.69 -5.06 -30.10
C LEU A 77 2.61 -3.95 -29.55
N TYR A 78 3.02 -3.02 -30.41
CA TYR A 78 3.84 -1.87 -30.02
C TYR A 78 3.09 -0.97 -29.02
N ARG A 79 1.83 -0.61 -29.31
CA ARG A 79 0.98 0.18 -28.40
C ARG A 79 0.78 -0.56 -27.08
N CYS A 80 0.52 -1.87 -27.11
CA CYS A 80 0.41 -2.68 -25.91
C CYS A 80 1.68 -2.65 -25.03
N LYS A 81 2.88 -2.66 -25.63
CA LYS A 81 4.15 -2.56 -24.91
C LYS A 81 4.32 -1.19 -24.23
N ILE A 82 3.96 -0.10 -24.92
CA ILE A 82 4.00 1.25 -24.35
C ILE A 82 3.03 1.35 -23.17
N ILE A 83 1.78 0.92 -23.34
CA ILE A 83 0.75 0.95 -22.29
C ILE A 83 1.21 0.15 -21.06
N LEU A 84 1.85 -1.00 -21.28
CA LEU A 84 2.40 -1.79 -20.18
C LEU A 84 3.55 -1.06 -19.46
N LYS A 85 4.47 -0.42 -20.20
CA LYS A 85 5.57 0.37 -19.64
C LYS A 85 5.07 1.58 -18.83
N THR A 86 4.06 2.29 -19.35
CA THR A 86 3.48 3.46 -18.68
C THR A 86 2.74 3.05 -17.41
N TYR A 87 1.98 1.94 -17.42
CA TYR A 87 1.36 1.36 -16.23
C TYR A 87 2.37 1.17 -15.10
N TYR A 88 3.48 0.47 -15.37
CA TYR A 88 4.52 0.24 -14.37
C TYR A 88 5.13 1.56 -13.87
N GLY A 89 5.46 2.49 -14.77
CA GLY A 89 6.01 3.79 -14.40
C GLY A 89 5.11 4.59 -13.44
N ILE A 90 3.81 4.66 -13.75
CA ILE A 90 2.83 5.38 -12.92
C ILE A 90 2.68 4.71 -11.56
N LEU A 91 2.60 3.38 -11.54
CA LEU A 91 2.43 2.61 -10.32
C LEU A 91 3.65 2.78 -9.38
N PHE A 92 4.87 2.63 -9.90
CA PHE A 92 6.08 2.84 -9.11
C PHE A 92 6.21 4.29 -8.62
N LYS A 93 5.84 5.27 -9.44
CA LYS A 93 5.81 6.68 -9.02
C LYS A 93 4.85 6.90 -7.85
N LYS A 94 3.63 6.34 -7.90
CA LYS A 94 2.64 6.43 -6.82
C LYS A 94 3.14 5.79 -5.52
N ILE A 95 3.83 4.64 -5.59
CA ILE A 95 4.43 4.01 -4.41
C ILE A 95 5.57 4.87 -3.85
N LYS A 96 6.47 5.35 -4.72
CA LYS A 96 7.64 6.15 -4.33
C LYS A 96 7.27 7.47 -3.66
N GLN A 97 6.19 8.12 -4.11
CA GLN A 97 5.65 9.34 -3.49
C GLN A 97 5.33 9.18 -2.00
N GLN A 98 5.10 7.95 -1.55
CA GLN A 98 4.57 7.65 -0.22
C GLN A 98 5.63 7.09 0.73
N LYS A 99 6.91 7.23 0.36
CA LYS A 99 8.07 6.76 1.12
C LYS A 99 8.06 7.19 2.59
N ASN A 100 7.56 8.39 2.89
CA ASN A 100 7.55 8.93 4.25
C ASN A 100 6.59 8.16 5.17
N LEU A 101 5.41 7.77 4.67
CA LEU A 101 4.43 6.99 5.42
C LEU A 101 4.95 5.58 5.69
N PHE A 102 5.61 4.95 4.70
CA PHE A 102 6.23 3.64 4.88
C PHE A 102 7.40 3.68 5.89
N LYS A 103 8.23 4.72 5.87
CA LYS A 103 9.28 4.91 6.89
C LYS A 103 8.69 5.01 8.30
N TYR A 104 7.59 5.75 8.44
CA TYR A 104 6.92 5.90 9.71
C TYR A 104 6.32 4.59 10.22
N LEU A 105 5.63 3.83 9.36
CA LEU A 105 5.13 2.49 9.70
C LEU A 105 6.25 1.53 10.11
N LYS A 106 7.42 1.58 9.46
CA LYS A 106 8.59 0.80 9.85
C LYS A 106 9.11 1.20 11.25
N LYS A 107 9.15 2.49 11.56
CA LYS A 107 9.54 2.98 12.89
C LYS A 107 8.58 2.43 13.95
N ILE A 108 7.27 2.51 13.71
CA ILE A 108 6.26 1.97 14.62
C ILE A 108 6.41 0.46 14.79
N HIS A 109 6.64 -0.28 13.70
CA HIS A 109 6.86 -1.72 13.78
C HIS A 109 8.04 -2.05 14.69
N SER A 110 9.17 -1.35 14.55
CA SER A 110 10.34 -1.56 15.43
C SER A 110 10.03 -1.25 16.90
N ILE A 111 9.24 -0.22 17.17
CA ILE A 111 8.83 0.14 18.54
C ILE A 111 7.93 -0.96 19.11
N LEU A 112 6.92 -1.40 18.35
CA LEU A 112 6.00 -2.47 18.73
C LEU A 112 6.71 -3.80 18.99
N SER A 113 7.72 -4.14 18.18
CA SER A 113 8.52 -5.36 18.35
C SER A 113 9.42 -5.34 19.58
N ASN A 114 9.80 -4.15 20.06
CA ASN A 114 10.71 -3.97 21.19
C ASN A 114 9.99 -3.80 22.53
N PHE A 115 8.65 -3.80 22.55
CA PHE A 115 7.94 -3.80 23.83
C PHE A 115 8.20 -5.12 24.56
N PRO A 116 8.50 -5.08 25.87
CA PRO A 116 8.49 -6.28 26.68
C PRO A 116 7.08 -6.88 26.60
N LYS A 117 7.00 -8.14 26.19
CA LYS A 117 5.76 -8.92 26.20
C LYS A 117 5.39 -9.28 27.62
#